data_AF-A0A645JCU1-F1
#
_entry.id   AF-A0A645JCU1-F1
#
_cell.length_a   1.000
_cell.length_b   1.000
_cell.length_c   1.000
_cell.angle_alpha   90.00
_cell.angle_beta   90.00
_cell.angle_gamma   90.00
#
_symmetry.space_group_name_H-M   'P 1'
#
loop_
_entity.id
_entity.type
_entity.pdbx_description
1 polymer ?
#
loop_
_entity_poly.entity_id
_entity_poly.type
_entity_poly.pdbx_seq_one_letter_code
_entity_poly.pdbx_strand_id
1 'polypeptide(L)' 'MKNKVKVPDVRGLTIEDATKILEEAQLEANIDNDVDIKEGTIIKDMFPKPGVSVNEGSLISIYFDN' A
#
# COMPACT_ATOMS: atom_id res chain seq x y z
N MET A 1 -10.30 20.43 -7.26
CA MET A 1 -10.50 18.98 -7.53
C MET A 1 -9.24 18.27 -7.03
N LYS A 2 -9.36 17.10 -6.40
CA LYS A 2 -8.16 16.30 -6.07
C LYS A 2 -7.66 15.63 -7.35
N ASN A 3 -6.36 15.65 -7.57
CA ASN A 3 -5.75 14.87 -8.65
C ASN A 3 -5.99 13.38 -8.41
N LYS A 4 -6.06 12.63 -9.50
CA LYS A 4 -6.24 11.18 -9.49
C LYS A 4 -4.93 10.50 -9.84
N VAL A 5 -4.57 9.50 -9.06
CA VAL A 5 -3.40 8.64 -9.31
C VAL A 5 -3.85 7.19 -9.42
N LYS A 6 -3.08 6.38 -10.14
CA LYS A 6 -3.33 4.93 -10.23
C LYS A 6 -2.66 4.24 -9.06
N VAL A 7 -3.38 3.32 -8.45
CA VAL A 7 -2.83 2.46 -7.39
C VAL A 7 -1.78 1.52 -8.01
N PRO A 8 -0.50 1.57 -7.58
CA PRO A 8 0.53 0.63 -8.03
C PRO A 8 0.28 -0.77 -7.46
N ASP A 9 0.84 -1.80 -8.09
CA ASP A 9 0.84 -3.15 -7.51
C ASP A 9 2.06 -3.31 -6.60
N VAL A 10 1.81 -3.47 -5.30
CA VAL A 10 2.86 -3.65 -4.28
C VAL A 10 2.86 -5.05 -3.66
N ARG A 11 2.05 -5.97 -4.21
CA ARG A 11 2.04 -7.37 -3.74
C ARG A 11 3.36 -8.05 -4.06
N GLY A 12 3.79 -8.95 -3.18
CA GLY A 12 5.08 -9.64 -3.30
C GLY A 12 6.29 -8.80 -2.87
N LEU A 13 6.08 -7.55 -2.47
CA LEU A 13 7.13 -6.69 -1.90
C LEU A 13 7.12 -6.74 -0.38
N THR A 14 8.22 -6.27 0.22
CA THR A 14 8.27 -5.99 1.65
C THR A 14 7.38 -4.79 1.98
N ILE A 15 6.93 -4.69 3.23
CA ILE A 15 6.17 -3.53 3.71
C ILE A 15 6.97 -2.22 3.54
N GLU A 16 8.30 -2.27 3.74
CA GLU A 16 9.17 -1.11 3.57
C GLU A 16 9.19 -0.63 2.12
N ASP A 17 9.44 -1.53 1.16
CA ASP A 17 9.50 -1.18 -0.26
C ASP A 17 8.14 -0.70 -0.78
N ALA A 18 7.07 -1.36 -0.35
CA ALA A 18 5.70 -0.99 -0.72
C ALA A 18 5.32 0.41 -0.21
N THR A 19 5.72 0.76 1.01
CA THR A 19 5.45 2.09 1.58
C THR A 19 6.12 3.18 0.75
N LYS A 20 7.39 2.99 0.38
CA LYS A 20 8.12 3.93 -0.49
C LYS A 20 7.45 4.12 -1.85
N ILE A 21 7.04 3.01 -2.49
CA ILE A 21 6.35 3.07 -3.80
C ILE A 21 5.01 3.79 -3.71
N LEU A 22 4.25 3.58 -2.63
CA LEU A 22 2.99 4.28 -2.42
C LEU A 22 3.20 5.78 -2.20
N GLU A 23 4.18 6.17 -1.38
CA GLU A 23 4.54 7.57 -1.15
C GLU A 23 4.97 8.28 -2.45
N GLU A 24 5.82 7.62 -3.26
CA GLU A 24 6.21 8.12 -4.59
C GLU A 24 5.00 8.31 -5.52
N ALA A 25 3.99 7.45 -5.40
CA ALA A 25 2.72 7.55 -6.12
C ALA A 25 1.71 8.55 -5.49
N GLN A 26 2.11 9.28 -4.44
CA GLN A 26 1.26 10.21 -3.68
C GLN A 26 0.07 9.50 -3.00
N LEU A 27 0.32 8.30 -2.48
CA LEU A 27 -0.60 7.45 -1.73
C LEU A 27 -0.02 7.11 -0.35
N GLU A 28 -0.88 6.68 0.56
CA GLU A 28 -0.49 6.37 1.94
C GLU A 28 -0.76 4.89 2.24
N ALA A 29 0.19 4.20 2.86
CA ALA A 29 -0.02 2.83 3.31
C ALA A 29 -0.89 2.82 4.58
N ASN A 30 -1.95 2.03 4.59
CA ASN A 30 -2.76 1.74 5.77
C ASN A 30 -2.43 0.33 6.25
N ILE A 31 -1.70 0.27 7.35
CA ILE A 31 -1.17 -0.95 7.96
C ILE A 31 -1.73 -1.03 9.38
N ASP A 32 -2.15 -2.23 9.79
CA ASP A 32 -2.63 -2.45 11.15
C ASP A 32 -1.44 -2.37 12.14
N ASN A 33 -1.47 -1.35 13.01
CA ASN A 33 -0.41 -1.11 13.99
C ASN A 33 -0.47 -2.05 15.20
N ASP A 34 -1.56 -2.82 15.37
CA ASP A 34 -1.71 -3.78 16.46
C ASP A 34 -1.03 -5.13 16.16
N VAL A 35 -0.43 -5.28 14.97
CA VAL A 35 0.28 -6.48 14.53
C VAL A 35 1.78 -6.29 14.65
N ASP A 36 2.49 -7.28 15.20
CA ASP A 36 3.95 -7.30 15.20
C ASP A 36 4.47 -7.61 13.79
N ILE A 37 4.95 -6.57 13.10
CA ILE A 37 5.44 -6.66 11.74
C ILE A 37 6.92 -7.03 11.77
N LYS A 38 7.22 -8.27 11.37
CA LYS A 38 8.61 -8.72 11.22
C LYS A 38 9.25 -8.05 10.02
N GLU A 39 10.54 -7.75 10.14
CA GLU A 39 11.34 -7.33 9.00
C GLU A 39 11.24 -8.36 7.86
N GLY A 40 11.07 -7.87 6.63
CA GLY A 40 10.89 -8.74 5.45
C GLY A 40 9.48 -9.34 5.29
N THR A 41 8.49 -8.93 6.09
CA THR A 41 7.09 -9.34 5.88
C THR A 41 6.62 -8.96 4.47
N ILE A 42 6.09 -9.95 3.76
CA ILE A 42 5.69 -9.83 2.35
C ILE A 42 4.18 -9.59 2.23
N ILE A 43 3.83 -8.58 1.44
CA ILE A 43 2.43 -8.24 1.14
C ILE A 43 1.79 -9.32 0.28
N LYS A 44 0.62 -9.78 0.72
CA LYS A 44 -0.19 -10.80 0.04
C LYS A 44 -1.34 -10.20 -0.73
N ASP A 45 -1.97 -9.17 -0.18
CA ASP A 45 -3.07 -8.49 -0.86
C ASP A 45 -3.14 -7.01 -0.51
N MET A 46 -3.93 -6.28 -1.28
CA MET A 46 -4.14 -4.86 -1.08
C MET A 46 -5.54 -4.41 -1.51
N PHE A 47 -5.96 -3.25 -0.99
CA PHE A 47 -7.18 -2.57 -1.41
C PHE A 47 -7.03 -1.03 -1.34
N PRO A 48 -7.51 -0.27 -2.36
CA PRO A 48 -8.08 -0.70 -3.63
C PRO A 48 -7.12 -1.55 -4.50
N LYS A 49 -7.69 -2.27 -5.47
CA LYS A 49 -6.89 -3.15 -6.34
C LYS A 49 -5.97 -2.33 -7.28
N PRO A 50 -4.82 -2.90 -7.69
CA PRO A 50 -3.90 -2.24 -8.62
C PRO A 50 -4.60 -1.73 -9.89
N GLY A 51 -4.15 -0.58 -10.38
CA GLY A 51 -4.66 0.07 -11.59
C GLY A 51 -5.93 0.90 -11.40
N VAL A 52 -6.62 0.80 -10.25
CA VAL A 52 -7.77 1.66 -9.91
C VAL A 52 -7.28 3.11 -9.71
N SER A 53 -8.09 4.08 -10.15
CA SER A 53 -7.81 5.50 -9.94
C SER A 53 -8.44 6.01 -8.65
N VAL A 54 -7.61 6.50 -7.73
CA VAL A 54 -8.01 7.06 -6.44
C VAL A 54 -7.55 8.51 -6.35
N ASN A 55 -8.03 9.26 -5.35
CA ASN A 55 -7.52 10.61 -5.12
C ASN A 55 -6.09 10.52 -4.55
N GLU A 56 -5.23 11.47 -4.86
CA GLU A 56 -3.98 11.66 -4.11
C GLU A 56 -4.25 11.73 -2.59
N GLY A 57 -3.35 11.15 -1.80
CA GLY A 57 -3.47 10.96 -0.36
C GLY A 57 -4.53 9.93 0.04
N SER A 58 -4.93 9.03 -0.86
CA SER A 58 -5.80 7.91 -0.47
C SER A 58 -5.02 6.85 0.29
N LEU A 59 -5.63 6.32 1.34
CA LEU A 59 -5.13 5.19 2.11
C LEU A 59 -5.29 3.88 1.33
N ILE A 60 -4.22 3.11 1.24
CA ILE A 60 -4.16 1.80 0.61
C ILE A 60 -3.97 0.76 1.70
N SER A 61 -5.00 -0.05 1.93
CA SER A 61 -4.95 -1.12 2.93
C SER A 61 -4.08 -2.25 2.43
N ILE A 62 -3.13 -2.66 3.26
CA ILE A 62 -2.16 -3.72 2.98
C ILE A 62 -2.45 -4.93 3.85
N TYR A 63 -2.43 -6.11 3.25
CA TYR A 63 -2.69 -7.38 3.93
C TYR A 63 -1.51 -8.33 3.74
N PHE A 64 -1.11 -8.99 4.82
CA PHE A 64 -0.03 -9.97 4.87
C PHE A 64 -0.42 -11.11 5.82
N ASP A 65 0.32 -12.20 5.77
CA ASP A 65 0.14 -13.32 6.70
C ASP A 65 0.85 -12.98 8.03
N ASN A 66 0.20 -13.24 9.16
CA ASN A 66 0.79 -13.11 10.51
C ASN A 66 1.73 -14.28 10.86
#